data_AF-A0A1J9P1X8-F1
#
_entry.id   AF-A0A1J9P1X8-F1
#
_cell.length_a   1.000
_cell.length_b   1.000
_cell.length_c   1.000
_cell.angle_alpha   90.00
_cell.angle_beta   90.00
_cell.angle_gamma   90.00
#
_symmetry.space_group_name_H-M   'P 1'
#
loop_
_entity.id
_entity.type
_entity.pdbx_description
1 polymer ?
#
loop_
_entity_poly.entity_id
_entity_poly.type
_entity_poly.pdbx_seq_one_letter_code
_entity_poly.pdbx_strand_id
1 'polypeptide(L)' 'MANIKPSNVLVNYGENDGDRFAEVQLADFGSTVHKDSGHARDGDPIGTPIFRSPEAHLSISWDTATDIWSFGAM' A
#
# COMPACT_ATOMS: atom_id res chain seq x y z
N MET A 1 5.49 0.78 1.74
CA MET A 1 4.90 0.79 0.39
C MET A 1 3.71 1.73 0.42
N ALA A 2 3.89 2.99 0.03
CA ALA A 2 2.95 4.08 0.30
C ALA A 2 1.64 4.06 -0.54
N ASN A 3 1.26 2.91 -1.11
CA ASN A 3 0.12 2.76 -2.03
C ASN A 3 -0.45 1.32 -1.97
N ILE A 4 -0.89 0.86 -0.79
CA ILE A 4 -1.62 -0.40 -0.63
C ILE A 4 -3.07 -0.20 -1.09
N LYS A 5 -3.52 -1.03 -2.05
CA LYS A 5 -4.88 -1.01 -2.61
C LYS A 5 -5.17 -2.34 -3.34
N PRO A 6 -6.44 -2.72 -3.59
CA PRO A 6 -6.77 -4.00 -4.21
C PRO A 6 -6.11 -4.24 -5.58
N SER A 7 -5.95 -3.21 -6.41
CA SER A 7 -5.30 -3.35 -7.72
C SER A 7 -3.81 -3.69 -7.65
N ASN A 8 -3.18 -3.54 -6.48
CA ASN A 8 -1.76 -3.81 -6.26
C ASN A 8 -1.55 -5.16 -5.54
N VAL A 9 -2.63 -5.91 -5.29
CA VAL A 9 -2.62 -7.27 -4.75
C VAL A 9 -2.92 -8.24 -5.89
N LEU A 10 -1.90 -8.93 -6.36
CA LEU A 10 -2.01 -9.89 -7.46
C LEU A 10 -2.16 -11.31 -6.91
N VAL A 11 -2.85 -12.16 -7.66
CA VAL A 11 -3.11 -13.54 -7.24
C VAL A 11 -2.69 -14.50 -8.35
N ASN A 12 -1.87 -15.47 -7.98
CA ASN A 12 -1.50 -16.59 -8.84
C ASN A 12 -2.60 -17.65 -8.76
N TYR A 13 -3.12 -18.08 -9.91
CA TYR A 13 -4.16 -19.12 -9.97
C TYR A 13 -3.57 -20.49 -9.65
N GLY A 14 -4.31 -21.30 -8.90
CA GLY A 14 -3.94 -22.69 -8.67
C GLY A 14 -4.17 -23.54 -9.93
N GLU A 15 -3.23 -24.44 -10.19
CA GLU A 15 -3.27 -25.33 -11.36
C GLU A 15 -4.13 -26.59 -11.12
N ASN A 16 -4.61 -26.81 -9.90
CA ASN A 16 -5.33 -28.03 -9.49
C ASN A 16 -6.80 -27.73 -9.11
N ASP A 17 -7.68 -28.71 -9.35
CA ASP A 17 -9.10 -28.69 -8.95
C ASP A 17 -9.24 -28.76 -7.42
N GLY A 18 -9.11 -27.62 -6.75
CA GLY A 18 -9.34 -27.50 -5.30
C GLY A 18 -9.03 -26.11 -4.75
N ASP A 19 -7.89 -25.54 -5.15
CA ASP A 19 -7.46 -24.22 -4.71
C ASP A 19 -7.49 -23.24 -5.87
N ARG A 20 -8.52 -22.38 -5.89
CA ARG A 20 -8.67 -21.34 -6.93
C ARG A 20 -7.47 -20.39 -6.98
N PHE A 21 -6.79 -20.18 -5.85
CA PHE A 21 -5.69 -19.22 -5.69
C PHE A 21 -4.53 -19.89 -4.95
N ALA A 22 -3.33 -19.86 -5.53
CA ALA A 22 -2.14 -20.51 -4.97
C ALA A 22 -1.28 -19.55 -4.14
N GLU A 23 -1.16 -18.30 -4.58
CA GLU A 23 -0.30 -17.30 -3.93
C GLU A 23 -0.87 -15.90 -4.12
N VAL A 24 -0.63 -15.03 -3.14
CA VAL A 24 -0.93 -13.60 -3.21
C VAL A 24 0.37 -12.82 -3.13
N GLN A 25 0.60 -11.91 -4.07
CA GLN A 25 1.82 -11.11 -4.16
C GLN A 25 1.48 -9.62 -4.25
N LEU A 26 2.29 -8.80 -3.57
CA LEU A 26 2.22 -7.34 -3.70
C LEU A 26 2.98 -6.89 -4.94
N ALA A 27 2.40 -5.95 -5.67
CA ALA A 27 2.99 -5.35 -6.87
C ALA A 27 3.02 -3.82 -6.77
N ASP A 28 3.59 -3.16 -7.78
CA ASP A 28 3.61 -1.69 -7.88
C ASP A 28 4.32 -0.99 -6.70
N PHE A 29 5.63 -1.24 -6.60
CA PHE A 29 6.51 -0.59 -5.62
C PHE A 29 7.03 0.78 -6.07
N GLY A 30 6.51 1.36 -7.17
CA GLY A 30 7.01 2.59 -7.77
C GLY A 30 6.90 3.82 -6.86
N SER A 31 6.00 3.79 -5.88
CA SER A 31 5.83 4.84 -4.86
C SER A 31 6.44 4.45 -3.50
N THR A 32 7.30 3.45 -3.45
CA THR A 32 7.96 3.06 -2.20
C THR A 32 9.08 4.05 -1.90
N VAL A 33 9.02 4.61 -0.69
CA VAL A 33 10.10 5.44 -0.17
C VAL A 33 10.69 4.81 1.08
N HIS A 34 11.93 5.20 1.39
CA HIS A 34 12.51 4.89 2.69
C HIS A 34 11.77 5.67 3.78
N LYS A 35 11.53 5.04 4.94
CA LYS A 35 10.79 5.67 6.06
C LYS A 35 11.40 6.99 6.54
N ASP A 36 12.73 7.12 6.39
CA ASP A 36 13.49 8.30 6.79
C ASP A 36 13.71 9.31 5.63
N SER A 37 13.02 9.12 4.51
CA SER A 37 13.12 10.02 3.36
C SER A 37 12.52 11.40 3.64
N GLY A 38 12.98 12.42 2.90
CA GLY A 38 12.39 13.76 2.91
C GLY A 38 10.88 13.70 2.63
N HIS A 39 10.46 12.95 1.60
CA HIS A 39 9.05 12.76 1.24
C HIS A 39 8.16 12.37 2.44
N ALA A 40 8.64 11.43 3.28
CA ALA A 40 7.89 10.97 4.46
C ALA A 40 7.84 12.03 5.58
N ARG A 41 8.94 12.77 5.78
CA ARG A 41 9.05 13.80 6.82
C ARG A 41 8.33 15.09 6.45
N ASP A 42 8.36 15.45 5.17
CA ASP A 42 7.80 16.67 4.61
C ASP A 42 6.28 16.51 4.33
N GLY A 43 5.74 15.31 4.48
CA GLY A 43 4.31 15.04 4.35
C GLY A 43 3.85 14.99 2.89
N ASP A 44 4.72 14.58 1.97
CA ASP A 44 4.40 14.52 0.55
C ASP A 44 3.16 13.64 0.30
N PRO A 45 2.28 14.03 -0.63
CA PRO A 45 1.06 13.28 -0.90
C PRO A 45 1.38 11.90 -1.48
N ILE A 46 0.87 10.85 -0.83
CA ILE A 46 1.08 9.45 -1.22
C ILE A 46 -0.22 8.67 -1.35
N GLY A 47 -0.17 7.53 -2.05
CA GLY A 47 -1.26 6.57 -2.10
C GLY A 47 -2.52 7.05 -2.83
N THR A 48 -3.44 6.11 -3.01
CA THR A 48 -4.73 6.37 -3.66
C THR A 48 -5.69 7.05 -2.68
N PRO A 49 -6.39 8.14 -3.06
CA PRO A 49 -7.08 9.03 -2.10
C PRO A 49 -8.03 8.35 -1.11
N ILE A 50 -8.75 7.29 -1.52
CA ILE A 50 -9.72 6.58 -0.66
C ILE A 50 -9.07 5.65 0.37
N PHE A 51 -7.83 5.20 0.14
CA PHE A 51 -7.10 4.29 1.04
C PHE A 51 -6.07 5.02 1.91
N ARG A 52 -5.99 6.35 1.78
CA ARG A 52 -4.97 7.17 2.44
C ARG A 52 -5.26 7.29 3.94
N SER A 53 -4.21 7.22 4.75
CA SER A 53 -4.29 7.51 6.18
C SER A 53 -4.60 8.98 6.47
N PRO A 54 -5.12 9.31 7.68
CA PRO A 54 -5.40 10.68 8.05
C PRO A 54 -4.16 11.58 7.95
N GLU A 55 -3.00 11.13 8.38
CA GLU A 55 -1.75 11.88 8.33
C GLU A 55 -1.32 12.22 6.89
N ALA A 56 -1.40 11.24 5.97
CA ALA A 56 -1.11 11.49 4.56
C ALA A 56 -2.19 12.34 3.88
N HIS A 57 -3.44 12.28 4.33
CA HIS A 57 -4.52 13.15 3.82
C HIS A 57 -4.32 14.61 4.25
N LEU A 58 -3.82 14.83 5.46
CA LEU A 58 -3.52 16.14 6.01
C LEU A 58 -2.15 16.69 5.59
N SER A 59 -1.38 15.93 4.79
CA SER A 59 -0.02 16.29 4.36
C SER A 59 0.90 16.62 5.54
N ILE A 60 0.76 15.87 6.63
CA ILE A 60 1.70 15.89 7.75
C ILE A 60 2.63 14.67 7.62
N SER A 61 3.72 14.67 8.39
CA SER A 61 4.69 13.58 8.36
C SER A 61 4.01 12.22 8.58
N TRP A 62 4.37 11.24 7.76
CA TRP A 62 3.81 9.90 7.78
C TRP A 62 4.90 8.84 7.82
N ASP A 63 4.55 7.62 8.22
CA ASP A 63 5.49 6.50 8.35
C ASP A 63 4.86 5.17 7.92
N THR A 64 5.44 4.05 8.34
CA THR A 64 4.95 2.70 8.03
C THR A 64 3.53 2.42 8.52
N ALA A 65 2.99 3.18 9.48
CA ALA A 65 1.61 3.04 9.94
C ALA A 65 0.60 3.39 8.84
N THR A 66 0.97 4.22 7.86
CA THR A 66 0.11 4.51 6.70
C THR A 66 -0.17 3.26 5.86
N ASP A 67 0.79 2.33 5.77
CA ASP A 67 0.59 1.06 5.05
C ASP A 67 -0.44 0.16 5.79
N ILE A 68 -0.41 0.17 7.13
CA ILE A 68 -1.36 -0.57 7.99
C ILE A 68 -2.76 0.00 7.87
N TRP A 69 -2.90 1.33 7.90
CA TRP A 69 -4.18 1.99 7.67
C TRP A 69 -4.76 1.61 6.32
N SER A 70 -3.95 1.75 5.27
CA SER A 70 -4.36 1.45 3.89
C SER A 70 -4.82 0.00 3.76
N PHE A 71 -4.14 -0.93 4.44
CA PHE A 71 -4.55 -2.33 4.50
C PHE A 71 -5.90 -2.55 5.20
N GLY A 72 -6.15 -1.86 6.31
CA GLY A 72 -7.42 -1.95 7.03
C GLY A 72 -8.61 -1.29 6.32
N ALA A 73 -8.34 -0.36 5.41
CA ALA A 73 -9.36 0.32 4.59
C ALA A 73 -9.75 -0.46 3.32
N MET A 74 -9.01 -1.53 2.97
CA MET A 74 -9.34 -2.42 1.85
C MET A 74 -10.52 -3.34 2.15
#